data_AF-A0AAW2Q8F4-F1
#
_entry.id   AF-A0AAW2Q8F4-F1
#
_cell.length_a   1.000
_cell.length_b   1.000
_cell.length_c   1.000
_cell.angle_alpha   90.00
_cell.angle_beta   90.00
_cell.angle_gamma   90.00
#
_symmetry.space_group_name_H-M   'P 1'
#
loop_
_entity.id
_entity.type
_entity.pdbx_description
1 polymer ?
#
loop_
_entity_poly.entity_id
_entity_poly.type
_entity_poly.pdbx_seq_one_letter_code
_entity_poly.pdbx_strand_id
1 'polypeptide(L)'
;MTTETQTQREAHAYMAKLAEQAERYDEGGVQGNESNVKLIKDYRQKVEDELSKICYDILSVIDKHLIPSSGSGEATVFYYKMKGDYYRYLAEFKTDQDKKEAADQSLKGYEASAASTELPSTHPIRLGLALNFSVFYYEIMNSPERACHLAKQAFDEAIADLDSLSEESYKDSTLIMQLLRDNLTLWTSDLPEDGEENIKAEESKPAESEVDIS
;
A
#
# COMPACT_ATOMS: atom_id res chain seq x y z
N MET A 1 -38.77 7.23 10.58
CA MET A 1 -37.53 7.25 9.77
C MET A 1 -36.35 7.95 10.48
N THR A 2 -36.57 8.83 11.46
CA THR A 2 -35.48 9.53 12.19
C THR A 2 -34.95 8.77 13.42
N THR A 3 -35.70 7.82 13.97
CA THR A 3 -35.31 7.06 15.18
C THR A 3 -34.38 5.89 14.87
N GLU A 4 -34.63 5.14 13.78
CA GLU A 4 -33.77 4.01 13.36
C GLU A 4 -32.32 4.45 13.08
N THR A 5 -32.14 5.61 12.44
CA THR A 5 -30.82 6.18 12.12
C THR A 5 -30.07 6.65 13.37
N GLN A 6 -30.78 7.09 14.41
CA GLN A 6 -30.19 7.48 15.69
C GLN A 6 -29.67 6.24 16.45
N THR A 7 -30.50 5.19 16.52
CA THR A 7 -30.13 3.92 17.19
C THR A 7 -28.97 3.22 16.48
N GLN A 8 -28.90 3.30 15.15
CA GLN A 8 -27.79 2.75 14.37
C GLN A 8 -26.48 3.49 14.67
N ARG A 9 -26.51 4.82 14.75
CA ARG A 9 -25.32 5.62 15.12
C ARG A 9 -24.85 5.34 16.54
N GLU A 10 -25.77 5.19 17.49
CA GLU A 10 -25.45 4.82 18.87
C GLU A 10 -24.85 3.42 18.95
N ALA A 11 -25.37 2.46 18.17
CA ALA A 11 -24.80 1.12 18.05
C ALA A 11 -23.38 1.17 17.45
N HIS A 12 -23.15 1.93 16.39
CA HIS A 12 -21.81 2.09 15.80
C HIS A 12 -20.82 2.75 16.77
N ALA A 13 -21.23 3.80 17.49
CA ALA A 13 -20.39 4.46 18.49
C ALA A 13 -20.08 3.55 19.68
N TYR A 14 -21.03 2.71 20.09
CA TYR A 14 -20.83 1.71 21.13
C TYR A 14 -19.86 0.62 20.68
N MET A 15 -20.01 0.12 19.45
CA MET A 15 -19.10 -0.87 18.86
C MET A 15 -17.68 -0.33 18.67
N ALA A 16 -17.52 0.95 18.30
CA ALA A 16 -16.22 1.59 18.21
C ALA A 16 -15.52 1.68 19.58
N LYS A 17 -16.24 2.09 20.64
CA LYS A 17 -15.71 2.10 22.01
C LYS A 17 -15.33 0.70 22.51
N LEU A 18 -16.09 -0.31 22.10
CA LEU A 18 -15.79 -1.70 22.43
C LEU A 18 -14.54 -2.17 21.67
N ALA A 19 -14.40 -1.86 20.38
CA ALA A 19 -13.22 -2.19 19.59
C ALA A 19 -11.93 -1.58 20.17
N GLU A 20 -11.95 -0.30 20.55
CA GLU A 20 -10.85 0.37 21.24
C GLU A 20 -10.50 -0.31 22.58
N GLN A 21 -11.50 -0.82 23.30
CA GLN A 21 -11.26 -1.60 24.52
C GLN A 21 -10.62 -2.97 24.19
N ALA A 22 -11.05 -3.66 23.12
CA ALA A 22 -10.47 -4.94 22.65
C ALA A 22 -9.01 -4.85 22.24
N GLU A 23 -8.60 -3.78 21.58
CA GLU A 23 -7.19 -3.58 21.20
C GLU A 23 -6.30 -3.48 22.44
N ARG A 24 -6.77 -2.83 23.52
CA ARG A 24 -6.07 -2.81 24.81
C ARG A 24 -6.12 -4.14 25.57
N TYR A 25 -7.02 -5.06 25.24
CA TYR A 25 -7.09 -6.38 25.88
C TYR A 25 -6.01 -7.33 25.36
N ASP A 26 -5.51 -7.15 24.13
CA ASP A 26 -4.41 -7.98 23.59
C ASP A 26 -3.06 -7.69 24.27
N GLU A 27 -2.88 -6.52 24.89
CA GLU A 27 -1.63 -6.12 25.56
C GLU A 27 -1.59 -6.40 27.07
N GLY A 28 -2.72 -6.73 27.71
CA GLY A 28 -2.76 -6.85 29.17
C GLY A 28 -3.96 -7.64 29.67
N GLY A 29 -3.74 -8.92 29.96
CA GLY A 29 -4.76 -9.84 30.48
C GLY A 29 -5.46 -9.32 31.73
N VAL A 30 -6.67 -8.79 31.58
CA VAL A 30 -7.62 -8.55 32.67
C VAL A 30 -8.85 -9.43 32.44
N GLN A 31 -8.98 -10.46 33.27
CA GLN A 31 -10.13 -11.35 33.33
C GLN A 31 -11.39 -10.54 33.69
N GLY A 32 -12.36 -10.47 32.77
CA GLY A 32 -13.66 -9.87 33.10
C GLY A 32 -14.65 -9.58 31.97
N ASN A 33 -14.33 -9.78 30.69
CA ASN A 33 -15.25 -9.38 29.61
C ASN A 33 -15.17 -10.23 28.33
N GLU A 34 -15.04 -11.56 28.47
CA GLU A 34 -14.97 -12.50 27.34
C GLU A 34 -16.16 -12.37 26.37
N SER A 35 -17.35 -12.03 26.87
CA SER A 35 -18.54 -11.79 26.04
C SER A 35 -18.38 -10.60 25.10
N ASN A 36 -17.77 -9.51 25.59
CA ASN A 36 -17.56 -8.31 24.80
C ASN A 36 -16.46 -8.54 23.76
N VAL A 37 -15.37 -9.20 24.14
CA VAL A 37 -14.31 -9.61 23.21
C VAL A 37 -14.88 -10.46 22.07
N LYS A 38 -15.74 -11.43 22.40
CA LYS A 38 -16.41 -12.25 21.38
C LYS A 38 -17.28 -11.41 20.45
N LEU A 39 -18.12 -10.52 21.00
CA LEU A 39 -18.98 -9.66 20.18
C LEU A 39 -18.20 -8.78 19.21
N ILE A 40 -17.07 -8.24 19.66
CA ILE A 40 -16.18 -7.41 18.84
C ILE A 40 -15.55 -8.24 17.73
N LYS A 41 -15.01 -9.42 18.05
CA LYS A 41 -14.43 -10.34 17.06
C LYS A 41 -15.45 -10.75 16.01
N ASP A 42 -16.67 -11.10 16.42
CA ASP A 42 -17.75 -11.47 15.50
C ASP A 42 -18.16 -10.31 14.58
N TYR A 43 -18.16 -9.07 15.09
CA TYR A 43 -18.48 -7.90 14.27
C TYR A 43 -17.32 -7.52 13.33
N ARG A 44 -16.08 -7.60 13.81
CA ARG A 44 -14.88 -7.39 13.00
C ARG A 44 -14.85 -8.35 11.82
N GLN A 45 -15.12 -9.64 12.07
CA GLN A 45 -15.20 -10.65 11.00
C GLN A 45 -16.24 -10.30 9.92
N LYS A 46 -17.42 -9.82 10.31
CA LYS A 46 -18.45 -9.40 9.34
C LYS A 46 -17.96 -8.26 8.45
N VAL A 47 -17.27 -7.27 9.03
CA VAL A 47 -16.70 -6.16 8.27
C VAL A 47 -15.59 -6.65 7.33
N GLU A 48 -14.70 -7.51 7.82
CA GLU A 48 -13.62 -8.12 7.02
C GLU A 48 -14.18 -8.95 5.84
N ASP A 49 -15.29 -9.67 6.04
CA ASP A 49 -15.97 -10.44 5.00
C ASP A 49 -16.58 -9.53 3.93
N GLU A 50 -17.24 -8.43 4.33
CA GLU A 50 -17.79 -7.43 3.41
C GLU A 50 -16.68 -6.71 2.62
N LEU A 51 -15.60 -6.30 3.28
CA LEU A 51 -14.43 -5.70 2.64
C LEU A 51 -13.79 -6.66 1.64
N SER A 52 -13.63 -7.93 2.02
CA SER A 52 -13.10 -8.97 1.12
C SER A 52 -13.95 -9.09 -0.13
N LYS A 53 -15.27 -9.13 0.01
CA LYS A 53 -16.19 -9.25 -1.12
C LYS A 53 -16.05 -8.05 -2.07
N ILE A 54 -16.04 -6.83 -1.53
CA ILE A 54 -15.89 -5.61 -2.34
C ILE A 54 -14.56 -5.65 -3.11
N CYS A 55 -13.46 -6.02 -2.44
CA CYS A 55 -12.14 -6.14 -3.08
C CYS A 55 -12.14 -7.19 -4.19
N TYR A 56 -12.75 -8.36 -3.99
CA TYR A 56 -12.79 -9.38 -5.05
C TYR A 56 -13.71 -9.01 -6.22
N ASP A 57 -14.82 -8.31 -5.96
CA ASP A 57 -15.73 -7.83 -7.02
C ASP A 57 -14.99 -6.87 -7.96
N ILE A 58 -14.27 -5.88 -7.42
CA ILE A 58 -13.49 -4.93 -8.24
C ILE A 58 -12.27 -5.58 -8.90
N LEU A 59 -11.55 -6.46 -8.21
CA LEU A 59 -10.44 -7.23 -8.80
C LEU A 59 -10.92 -8.06 -10.00
N SER A 60 -12.10 -8.69 -9.90
CA SER A 60 -12.70 -9.42 -11.02
C SER A 60 -13.02 -8.49 -12.21
N VAL A 61 -13.51 -7.27 -11.96
CA VAL A 61 -13.76 -6.28 -13.03
C VAL A 61 -12.46 -5.82 -13.67
N ILE A 62 -11.43 -5.54 -12.87
CA ILE A 62 -10.11 -5.14 -13.35
C ILE A 62 -9.54 -6.20 -14.29
N ASP A 63 -9.53 -7.46 -13.86
CA ASP A 63 -8.90 -8.56 -14.60
C ASP A 63 -9.70 -8.99 -15.84
N LYS A 64 -11.03 -9.01 -15.76
CA LYS A 64 -11.87 -9.49 -16.88
C LYS A 64 -12.18 -8.42 -17.91
N HIS A 65 -12.15 -7.15 -17.53
CA HIS A 65 -12.66 -6.07 -18.38
C HIS A 65 -11.67 -4.91 -18.53
N LEU A 66 -11.17 -4.33 -17.44
CA LEU A 66 -10.42 -3.06 -17.52
C LEU A 66 -9.02 -3.24 -18.10
N ILE A 67 -8.24 -4.19 -17.59
CA ILE A 67 -6.90 -4.47 -18.12
C ILE A 67 -6.98 -4.99 -19.57
N PRO A 68 -7.84 -5.96 -19.93
CA PRO A 68 -7.95 -6.41 -21.32
C PRO A 68 -8.40 -5.33 -22.31
N SER A 69 -9.09 -4.29 -21.82
CA SER A 69 -9.61 -3.19 -22.65
C SER A 69 -8.75 -1.92 -22.57
N SER A 70 -7.59 -1.95 -21.89
CA SER A 70 -6.75 -0.75 -21.76
C SER A 70 -6.14 -0.38 -23.11
N GLY A 71 -6.59 0.74 -23.68
CA GLY A 71 -6.14 1.23 -24.99
C GLY A 71 -4.89 2.10 -24.94
N SER A 72 -4.41 2.47 -23.74
CA SER A 72 -3.26 3.35 -23.53
C SER A 72 -2.35 2.84 -22.41
N GLY A 73 -1.07 3.23 -22.46
CA GLY A 73 -0.12 2.97 -21.37
C GLY A 73 -0.60 3.57 -20.06
N GLU A 74 -1.15 4.79 -20.09
CA GLU A 74 -1.71 5.47 -18.92
C GLU A 74 -2.84 4.67 -18.25
N ALA A 75 -3.82 4.18 -19.02
CA ALA A 75 -4.90 3.37 -18.48
C ALA A 75 -4.39 2.04 -17.92
N THR A 76 -3.39 1.45 -18.58
CA THR A 76 -2.75 0.21 -18.13
C THR A 76 -2.06 0.40 -16.77
N VAL A 77 -1.25 1.44 -16.62
CA VAL A 77 -0.60 1.81 -15.36
C VAL A 77 -1.66 2.01 -14.27
N PHE A 78 -2.73 2.75 -14.56
CA PHE A 78 -3.81 3.03 -13.62
C PHE A 78 -4.51 1.76 -13.13
N TYR A 79 -4.88 0.83 -14.03
CA TYR A 79 -5.60 -0.38 -13.65
C TYR A 79 -4.71 -1.38 -12.89
N TYR A 80 -3.44 -1.53 -13.26
CA TYR A 80 -2.50 -2.35 -12.50
C TYR A 80 -2.19 -1.76 -11.12
N LYS A 81 -2.06 -0.44 -11.02
CA LYS A 81 -1.94 0.27 -9.74
C LYS A 81 -3.17 -0.03 -8.86
N MET A 82 -4.36 0.11 -9.42
CA MET A 82 -5.62 -0.16 -8.71
C MET A 82 -5.70 -1.62 -8.25
N LYS A 83 -5.23 -2.57 -9.08
CA LYS A 83 -5.11 -3.98 -8.69
C LYS A 83 -4.19 -4.15 -7.47
N GLY A 84 -3.02 -3.51 -7.50
CA GLY A 84 -2.09 -3.48 -6.37
C GLY A 84 -2.73 -2.93 -5.10
N ASP A 85 -3.44 -1.81 -5.20
CA ASP A 85 -4.16 -1.18 -4.09
C ASP A 85 -5.21 -2.11 -3.45
N TYR A 86 -6.05 -2.77 -4.24
CA TYR A 86 -7.08 -3.67 -3.70
C TYR A 86 -6.51 -4.93 -3.04
N TYR A 87 -5.39 -5.46 -3.55
CA TYR A 87 -4.69 -6.53 -2.87
C TYR A 87 -3.98 -6.06 -1.60
N ARG A 88 -3.45 -4.83 -1.58
CA ARG A 88 -2.92 -4.21 -0.37
C ARG A 88 -3.99 -4.10 0.72
N TYR A 89 -5.19 -3.63 0.38
CA TYR A 89 -6.31 -3.56 1.33
C TYR A 89 -6.66 -4.94 1.90
N LEU A 90 -6.65 -5.99 1.07
CA LEU A 90 -6.82 -7.36 1.56
C LEU A 90 -5.70 -7.75 2.54
N ALA A 91 -4.45 -7.40 2.26
CA ALA A 91 -3.30 -7.73 3.12
C ALA A 91 -3.30 -7.00 4.47
N GLU A 92 -4.05 -5.90 4.62
CA GLU A 92 -4.14 -5.14 5.88
C GLU A 92 -4.85 -5.93 6.99
N PHE A 93 -5.85 -6.76 6.64
CA PHE A 93 -6.67 -7.47 7.63
C PHE A 93 -6.67 -9.00 7.50
N LYS A 94 -6.19 -9.56 6.37
CA LYS A 94 -5.98 -11.01 6.27
C LYS A 94 -4.86 -11.46 7.19
N THR A 95 -4.84 -12.75 7.54
CA THR A 95 -3.81 -13.36 8.39
C THR A 95 -3.08 -14.48 7.67
N ASP A 96 -1.93 -14.87 8.21
CA ASP A 96 -1.18 -16.07 7.82
C ASP A 96 -0.94 -16.16 6.30
N GLN A 97 -1.36 -17.26 5.70
CA GLN A 97 -1.16 -17.56 4.29
C GLN A 97 -1.95 -16.60 3.38
N ASP A 98 -3.19 -16.24 3.76
CA ASP A 98 -4.01 -15.31 2.97
C ASP A 98 -3.38 -13.92 2.92
N LYS A 99 -2.78 -13.46 4.03
CA LYS A 99 -2.04 -12.18 4.06
C LYS A 99 -0.85 -12.21 3.10
N LYS A 100 -0.09 -13.30 3.13
CA LYS A 100 1.07 -13.47 2.26
C LYS A 100 0.68 -13.47 0.79
N GLU A 101 -0.38 -14.20 0.44
CA GLU A 101 -0.88 -14.25 -0.94
C GLU A 101 -1.38 -12.88 -1.41
N ALA A 102 -2.12 -12.15 -0.57
CA ALA A 102 -2.56 -10.80 -0.88
C ALA A 102 -1.36 -9.84 -1.07
N ALA A 103 -0.35 -9.91 -0.20
CA ALA A 103 0.87 -9.11 -0.32
C ALA A 103 1.64 -9.41 -1.62
N ASP A 104 1.80 -10.69 -1.97
CA ASP A 104 2.48 -11.12 -3.21
C ASP A 104 1.73 -10.63 -4.46
N GLN A 105 0.39 -10.67 -4.44
CA GLN A 105 -0.42 -10.15 -5.56
C GLN A 105 -0.40 -8.63 -5.64
N SER A 106 -0.38 -7.94 -4.50
CA SER A 106 -0.21 -6.48 -4.42
C SER A 106 1.11 -6.06 -5.05
N LEU A 107 2.21 -6.72 -4.67
CA LEU A 107 3.54 -6.49 -5.22
C LEU A 107 3.54 -6.67 -6.74
N LYS A 108 3.00 -7.78 -7.25
CA LYS A 108 2.88 -8.03 -8.70
C LYS A 108 2.08 -6.94 -9.42
N GLY A 109 1.01 -6.44 -8.81
CA GLY A 109 0.20 -5.35 -9.36
C GLY A 109 1.01 -4.06 -9.50
N TYR A 110 1.74 -3.67 -8.46
CA TYR A 110 2.60 -2.48 -8.51
C TYR A 110 3.78 -2.64 -9.46
N GLU A 111 4.45 -3.79 -9.48
CA GLU A 111 5.56 -4.07 -10.41
C GLU A 111 5.09 -4.04 -11.87
N ALA A 112 3.93 -4.63 -12.18
CA ALA A 112 3.34 -4.57 -13.52
C ALA A 112 2.98 -3.13 -13.93
N SER A 113 2.45 -2.34 -12.98
CA SER A 113 2.17 -0.92 -13.19
C SER A 113 3.45 -0.14 -13.48
N ALA A 114 4.50 -0.34 -12.68
CA ALA A 114 5.80 0.32 -12.83
C ALA A 114 6.54 -0.08 -14.11
N ALA A 115 6.43 -1.34 -14.54
CA ALA A 115 7.00 -1.81 -15.80
C ALA A 115 6.28 -1.24 -17.04
N SER A 116 5.03 -0.80 -16.87
CA SER A 116 4.20 -0.24 -17.96
C SER A 116 4.35 1.28 -18.14
N THR A 117 5.28 1.93 -17.43
CA THR A 117 5.36 3.39 -17.40
C THR A 117 6.11 3.98 -18.60
N GLU A 118 5.38 4.68 -19.46
CA GLU A 118 5.90 5.73 -20.35
C GLU A 118 5.55 7.14 -19.85
N LEU A 119 5.06 7.25 -18.61
CA LEU A 119 4.57 8.51 -18.04
C LEU A 119 5.72 9.38 -17.51
N PRO A 120 5.69 10.71 -17.72
CA PRO A 120 6.62 11.64 -17.11
C PRO A 120 6.71 11.49 -15.59
N SER A 121 7.87 11.79 -14.99
CA SER A 121 8.12 11.77 -13.54
C SER A 121 7.09 12.57 -12.74
N THR A 122 6.59 13.66 -13.32
CA THR A 122 5.59 14.56 -12.74
C THR A 122 4.14 14.12 -12.98
N HIS A 123 3.90 13.06 -13.75
CA HIS A 123 2.53 12.64 -14.09
C HIS A 123 1.78 12.16 -12.82
N PRO A 124 0.56 12.66 -12.54
CA PRO A 124 -0.16 12.32 -11.30
C PRO A 124 -0.33 10.82 -11.07
N ILE A 125 -0.61 10.04 -12.12
CA ILE A 125 -0.74 8.57 -12.01
C ILE A 125 0.59 7.90 -11.61
N ARG A 126 1.73 8.36 -12.14
CA ARG A 126 3.06 7.81 -11.80
C ARG A 126 3.44 8.19 -10.36
N LEU A 127 3.20 9.43 -9.96
CA LEU A 127 3.41 9.88 -8.58
C LEU A 127 2.51 9.12 -7.60
N GLY A 128 1.24 8.94 -7.95
CA GLY A 128 0.29 8.17 -7.14
C GLY A 128 0.68 6.70 -7.03
N LEU A 129 1.27 6.11 -8.09
CA LEU A 129 1.84 4.77 -8.03
C LEU A 129 3.01 4.71 -7.02
N ALA A 130 3.96 5.63 -7.10
CA ALA A 130 5.10 5.68 -6.16
C ALA A 130 4.65 5.90 -4.71
N LEU A 131 3.64 6.75 -4.49
CA LEU A 131 3.04 6.97 -3.18
C LEU A 131 2.45 5.68 -2.61
N ASN A 132 1.58 5.00 -3.36
CA ASN A 132 0.90 3.82 -2.84
C ASN A 132 1.84 2.63 -2.71
N PHE A 133 2.83 2.52 -3.60
CA PHE A 133 3.83 1.45 -3.54
C PHE A 133 4.83 1.66 -2.39
N SER A 134 5.19 2.91 -2.06
CA SER A 134 6.00 3.18 -0.86
C SER A 134 5.23 2.87 0.43
N VAL A 135 3.94 3.24 0.51
CA VAL A 135 3.06 2.83 1.63
C VAL A 135 2.97 1.31 1.74
N PHE A 136 2.86 0.58 0.63
CA PHE A 136 2.88 -0.88 0.63
C PHE A 136 4.17 -1.44 1.24
N TYR A 137 5.33 -0.90 0.83
CA TYR A 137 6.61 -1.34 1.39
C TYR A 137 6.71 -1.08 2.89
N TYR A 138 6.19 0.06 3.35
CA TYR A 138 6.22 0.43 4.76
C TYR A 138 5.25 -0.44 5.58
N GLU A 139 3.95 -0.39 5.28
CA GLU A 139 2.89 -0.96 6.11
C GLU A 139 2.72 -2.48 5.96
N ILE A 140 2.95 -3.03 4.75
CA ILE A 140 2.68 -4.44 4.47
C ILE A 140 3.94 -5.28 4.47
N MET A 141 5.00 -4.79 3.80
CA MET A 141 6.26 -5.52 3.69
C MET A 141 7.22 -5.25 4.85
N ASN A 142 6.86 -4.34 5.76
CA ASN A 142 7.70 -3.93 6.90
C ASN A 142 9.14 -3.62 6.48
N SER A 143 9.27 -2.87 5.38
CA SER A 143 10.54 -2.54 4.71
C SER A 143 10.68 -1.01 4.59
N PRO A 144 10.86 -0.29 5.71
CA PRO A 144 10.83 1.17 5.75
C PRO A 144 11.94 1.81 4.90
N GLU A 145 13.12 1.19 4.80
CA GLU A 145 14.22 1.70 3.98
C GLU A 145 13.85 1.71 2.49
N ARG A 146 13.18 0.65 2.02
CA ARG A 146 12.69 0.57 0.63
C ARG A 146 11.57 1.56 0.37
N ALA A 147 10.66 1.74 1.33
CA ALA A 147 9.59 2.71 1.24
C ALA A 147 10.14 4.14 1.11
N CYS A 148 11.06 4.52 1.99
CA CYS A 148 11.71 5.83 1.97
C CYS A 148 12.53 6.05 0.69
N HIS A 149 13.28 5.04 0.24
CA HIS A 149 14.04 5.13 -1.00
C HIS A 149 13.13 5.41 -2.21
N LEU A 150 12.06 4.63 -2.36
CA LEU A 150 11.11 4.79 -3.46
C LEU A 150 10.39 6.14 -3.43
N ALA A 151 9.90 6.55 -2.25
CA ALA A 151 9.21 7.83 -2.10
C ALA A 151 10.14 9.02 -2.37
N LYS A 152 11.38 8.97 -1.86
CA LYS A 152 12.38 10.02 -2.08
C LYS A 152 12.78 10.12 -3.54
N GLN A 153 13.05 8.98 -4.18
CA GLN A 153 13.40 8.96 -5.61
C GLN A 153 12.30 9.60 -6.46
N ALA A 154 11.04 9.21 -6.26
CA ALA A 154 9.92 9.77 -7.01
C ALA A 154 9.73 11.28 -6.77
N PHE A 155 9.94 11.73 -5.52
CA PHE A 155 9.89 13.15 -5.18
C PHE A 155 11.01 13.94 -5.87
N ASP A 156 12.26 13.47 -5.78
CA ASP A 156 13.43 14.14 -6.35
C ASP A 156 13.35 14.21 -7.89
N GLU A 157 12.91 13.12 -8.55
CA GLU A 157 12.66 13.09 -10.00
C GLU A 157 11.59 14.11 -10.43
N ALA A 158 10.49 14.20 -9.69
CA ALA A 158 9.40 15.13 -10.01
C ALA A 158 9.78 16.60 -9.74
N ILE A 159 10.63 16.88 -8.75
CA ILE A 159 11.17 18.22 -8.51
C ILE A 159 12.03 18.68 -9.69
N ALA A 160 12.86 17.79 -10.25
CA ALA A 160 13.73 18.12 -11.37
C ALA A 160 12.95 18.54 -12.63
N ASP A 161 11.76 17.99 -12.84
CA ASP A 161 10.92 18.21 -14.02
C ASP A 161 9.69 19.12 -13.74
N LEU A 162 9.58 19.71 -12.55
CA LEU A 162 8.37 20.41 -12.10
C LEU A 162 8.00 21.61 -13.00
N ASP A 163 9.01 22.30 -13.53
CA ASP A 163 8.84 23.47 -14.41
C ASP A 163 8.19 23.12 -15.76
N SER A 164 8.13 21.84 -16.13
CA SER A 164 7.53 21.37 -17.38
C SER A 164 6.02 21.08 -17.31
N LEU A 165 5.42 21.19 -16.11
CA LEU A 165 4.02 20.85 -15.89
C LEU A 165 3.04 21.87 -16.48
N SER A 166 1.94 21.36 -17.03
CA SER A 166 0.78 22.19 -17.39
C SER A 166 0.04 22.65 -16.13
N GLU A 167 -0.66 23.79 -16.20
CA GLU A 167 -1.49 24.27 -15.08
C GLU A 167 -2.56 23.26 -14.64
N GLU A 168 -3.05 22.44 -15.57
CA GLU A 168 -4.07 21.41 -15.33
C GLU A 168 -3.52 20.29 -14.43
N SER A 169 -2.31 19.81 -14.69
CA SER A 169 -1.70 18.72 -13.92
C SER A 169 -0.90 19.21 -12.70
N TYR A 170 -0.57 20.51 -12.63
CA TYR A 170 0.25 21.08 -11.56
C TYR A 170 -0.34 20.86 -10.17
N LYS A 171 -1.65 21.12 -10.01
CA LYS A 171 -2.32 21.00 -8.70
C LYS A 171 -2.32 19.56 -8.18
N ASP A 172 -2.66 18.61 -9.04
CA ASP A 172 -2.72 17.20 -8.65
C ASP A 172 -1.33 16.64 -8.35
N SER A 173 -0.34 16.98 -9.19
CA SER A 173 1.04 16.52 -9.03
C SER A 173 1.66 17.07 -7.74
N THR A 174 1.50 18.37 -7.49
CA THR A 174 2.05 19.00 -6.27
C THR A 174 1.36 18.51 -4.99
N LEU A 175 0.06 18.19 -5.05
CA LEU A 175 -0.63 17.55 -3.92
C LEU A 175 -0.04 16.17 -3.60
N ILE A 176 0.22 15.34 -4.61
CA ILE A 176 0.79 14.00 -4.38
C ILE A 176 2.24 14.10 -3.90
N MET A 177 3.04 15.02 -4.45
CA MET A 177 4.40 15.30 -3.96
C MET A 177 4.40 15.74 -2.50
N GLN A 178 3.41 16.54 -2.09
CA GLN A 178 3.23 16.94 -0.71
C GLN A 178 2.99 15.72 0.19
N LEU A 179 2.13 14.79 -0.22
CA LEU A 179 1.88 13.54 0.51
C LEU A 179 3.13 12.65 0.60
N LEU A 180 3.92 12.55 -0.47
CA LEU A 180 5.21 11.84 -0.45
C LEU A 180 6.16 12.45 0.58
N ARG A 181 6.26 13.79 0.64
CA ARG A 181 7.09 14.50 1.62
C ARG A 181 6.61 14.26 3.04
N ASP A 182 5.30 14.29 3.27
CA ASP A 182 4.72 14.10 4.59
C ASP A 182 4.96 12.67 5.11
N ASN A 183 4.80 11.66 4.23
CA ASN A 183 5.16 10.27 4.55
C ASN A 183 6.66 10.12 4.86
N LEU A 184 7.55 10.69 4.05
CA LEU A 184 8.99 10.67 4.31
C LEU A 184 9.32 11.30 5.66
N THR A 185 8.67 12.41 6.02
CA THR A 185 8.86 13.07 7.31
C THR A 185 8.45 12.16 8.46
N LEU A 186 7.28 11.51 8.34
CA LEU A 186 6.76 10.57 9.34
C LEU A 186 7.69 9.36 9.50
N TRP A 187 8.09 8.72 8.40
CA TRP A 187 8.85 7.48 8.45
C TRP A 187 10.31 7.69 8.86
N THR A 188 10.90 8.84 8.55
CA THR A 188 12.28 9.15 8.98
C THR A 188 12.37 9.52 10.46
N SER A 189 11.28 9.98 11.09
CA SER A 189 11.27 10.15 12.55
C SER A 189 11.24 8.82 13.32
N ASP A 190 10.83 7.74 12.67
CA ASP A 190 10.76 6.39 13.26
C ASP A 190 12.04 5.57 13.05
N LEU A 191 12.93 6.01 12.15
CA LEU A 191 14.21 5.35 11.91
C LEU A 191 15.23 5.77 12.99
N PRO A 192 15.96 4.82 13.62
CA PRO A 192 17.04 5.18 14.53
C PRO A 192 18.09 6.03 13.79
N GLU A 193 18.52 7.14 14.39
CA GLU A 193 19.72 7.88 13.94
C GLU A 193 20.97 7.04 14.24
N ASP A 194 21.19 5.94 13.52
CA ASP A 194 22.47 5.21 13.50
C ASP A 194 22.51 4.28 12.29
N GLY A 195 23.30 4.65 11.26
CA GLY A 195 23.47 3.82 10.07
C GLY A 195 24.21 4.43 8.88
N GLU A 196 25.10 5.40 9.06
CA GLU A 196 26.17 5.63 8.08
C GLU A 196 27.19 4.49 8.15
N GLU A 197 26.86 3.29 7.67
CA GLU A 197 27.88 2.25 7.41
C GLU A 197 27.64 1.50 6.09
N ASN A 198 28.54 1.79 5.14
CA ASN A 198 29.03 0.93 4.06
C ASN A 198 28.00 0.29 3.12
N ILE A 199 27.65 1.04 2.07
CA ILE A 199 27.46 0.44 0.74
C ILE A 199 28.84 -0.05 0.27
N LYS A 200 29.23 -1.28 0.64
CA LYS A 200 30.18 -2.05 -0.16
C LYS A 200 29.37 -2.87 -1.14
N ALA A 201 29.46 -2.47 -2.41
CA ALA A 201 29.02 -3.26 -3.54
C ALA A 201 29.56 -4.70 -3.42
N GLU A 202 28.66 -5.66 -3.34
CA GLU A 202 28.97 -7.03 -3.73
C GLU A 202 29.09 -7.05 -5.26
N GLU A 203 30.28 -6.73 -5.77
CA GLU A 203 30.66 -7.13 -7.11
C GLU A 203 30.80 -8.66 -7.15
N SER A 204 29.83 -9.29 -7.79
CA SER A 204 29.89 -10.66 -8.26
C SER A 204 31.17 -10.88 -9.09
N LYS A 205 32.13 -11.63 -8.55
CA LYS A 205 33.27 -12.13 -9.31
C LYS A 205 32.80 -13.09 -10.40
N PRO A 206 33.24 -12.94 -11.66
CA PRO A 206 33.00 -13.95 -12.68
C PRO A 206 33.85 -15.19 -12.42
N ALA A 207 33.23 -16.37 -12.54
CA ALA A 207 33.90 -17.66 -12.49
C ALA A 207 34.77 -17.82 -13.74
N GLU A 208 36.07 -17.99 -13.55
CA GLU A 208 36.99 -18.43 -14.60
C GLU A 208 36.70 -19.89 -14.95
N SER A 209 36.35 -20.11 -16.22
CA SER A 209 36.29 -21.45 -16.81
C SER A 209 37.70 -21.92 -17.14
N GLU A 210 38.21 -22.91 -16.40
CA GLU A 210 39.36 -23.69 -16.84
C GLU A 210 38.99 -24.48 -18.10
N VAL A 211 39.68 -24.15 -19.18
CA VAL A 211 39.62 -24.86 -20.46
C VAL A 211 40.64 -25.99 -20.38
N ASP A 212 40.17 -27.21 -20.18
CA ASP A 212 40.99 -28.41 -20.29
C ASP A 212 41.18 -28.75 -21.78
N ILE A 213 42.39 -28.56 -22.30
CA ILE A 213 42.80 -29.00 -23.63
C ILE A 213 44.01 -29.92 -23.49
N SER A 214 43.74 -31.20 -23.76
CA SER A 214 44.65 -32.30 -24.16
C SER A 214 45.55 -32.93 -23.10
#